data_AF-A0A975NJ48-F1
#
_entry.id   AF-A0A975NJ48-F1
#
_cell.length_a   1.000
_cell.length_b   1.000
_cell.length_c   1.000
_cell.angle_alpha   90.00
_cell.angle_beta   90.00
_cell.angle_gamma   90.00
#
_symmetry.space_group_name_H-M   'P 1'
#
loop_
_entity.id
_entity.type
_entity.pdbx_description
1 polymer ?
#
loop_
_entity_poly.entity_id
_entity_poly.type
_entity_poly.pdbx_seq_one_letter_code
_entity_poly.pdbx_strand_id
1 'polypeptide(L)'
;MASFLDNCDFNATSTGTGDFVVASAITGHQTPASAGAVNAAVYRYFARSADLSQWEVGYDAYTSASVTLGRTNVLFNSAGTGTGSGQTGAGSKVNFSTVPKVAIVPLAEDMIFPPASTTDNAALRADGTGGRTYQNSALIIADTTAALSRSGGGGVPVEGTNTNDDAASGYVGEYIVATLGYASRVTLTNTTGVSLTSISLGTGDWEASGTGYTEVTGSPANNNYNIVSLSTTNNTLDTTEGLYIYMAPMTISATVANGVGPARKSLSGTTTLYLVSQSAFTAGTFKAWGQVRARRPR
;
A
#
# COMPACT_ATOMS: atom_id res chain seq x y z
N MET A 1 -6.47 15.04 -24.46
CA MET A 1 -5.49 16.04 -23.99
C MET A 1 -4.74 16.55 -25.21
N ALA A 2 -4.60 17.86 -25.37
CA ALA A 2 -3.83 18.40 -26.47
C ALA A 2 -2.35 18.02 -26.34
N SER A 3 -1.67 17.90 -27.46
CA SER A 3 -0.22 17.71 -27.50
C SER A 3 0.48 19.07 -27.38
N PHE A 4 1.71 19.06 -26.87
CA PHE A 4 2.54 20.25 -26.72
C PHE A 4 3.66 20.25 -27.76
N LEU A 5 4.08 21.45 -28.15
CA LEU A 5 5.23 21.69 -29.01
C LEU A 5 6.11 22.75 -28.38
N ASP A 6 7.42 22.56 -28.48
CA ASP A 6 8.38 23.52 -27.93
C ASP A 6 8.56 24.70 -28.88
N ASN A 7 8.28 25.91 -28.38
CA ASN A 7 8.56 27.17 -29.07
C ASN A 7 7.97 27.27 -30.50
N CYS A 8 6.71 26.89 -30.68
CA CYS A 8 6.03 26.87 -31.98
C CYS A 8 5.13 28.10 -32.17
N ASP A 9 5.50 28.99 -33.10
CA ASP A 9 4.71 30.15 -33.54
C ASP A 9 4.98 30.44 -35.03
N PHE A 10 3.93 30.61 -35.82
CA PHE A 10 4.02 30.73 -37.28
C PHE A 10 3.03 31.75 -37.86
N ASN A 11 3.37 32.28 -39.04
CA ASN A 11 2.42 33.06 -39.84
C ASN A 11 1.53 32.10 -40.64
N ALA A 12 0.22 32.33 -40.64
CA ALA A 12 -0.67 31.63 -41.56
C ALA A 12 -0.44 32.08 -43.02
N THR A 13 -0.91 31.31 -44.00
CA THR A 13 -0.76 31.66 -45.43
C THR A 13 -1.81 32.68 -45.88
N SER A 14 -3.00 32.66 -45.28
CA SER A 14 -4.13 33.48 -45.71
C SER A 14 -4.89 34.09 -44.53
N THR A 15 -5.67 35.11 -44.85
CA THR A 15 -6.63 35.75 -43.94
C THR A 15 -7.95 34.97 -43.93
N GLY A 16 -8.96 35.47 -43.22
CA GLY A 16 -10.31 34.94 -43.29
C GLY A 16 -10.65 33.87 -42.25
N THR A 17 -11.64 33.04 -42.60
CA THR A 17 -12.18 31.94 -41.77
C THR A 17 -11.63 30.56 -42.15
N GLY A 18 -10.71 30.49 -43.11
CA GLY A 18 -10.03 29.25 -43.47
C GLY A 18 -9.18 28.70 -42.34
N ASP A 19 -8.86 27.41 -42.41
CA ASP A 19 -7.93 26.77 -41.47
C ASP A 19 -6.51 27.35 -41.63
N PHE A 20 -5.69 27.20 -40.59
CA PHE A 20 -4.36 27.81 -40.58
C PHE A 20 -3.35 26.94 -41.33
N VAL A 21 -3.10 27.28 -42.60
CA VAL A 21 -2.00 26.70 -43.38
C VAL A 21 -0.69 27.42 -43.00
N VAL A 22 0.31 26.67 -42.54
CA VAL A 22 1.61 27.19 -42.09
C VAL A 22 2.37 27.80 -43.27
N ALA A 23 2.69 29.11 -43.22
CA ALA A 23 3.55 29.76 -44.22
C ALA A 23 5.02 29.77 -43.79
N SER A 24 5.31 30.36 -42.63
CA SER A 24 6.67 30.47 -42.10
C SER A 24 6.67 30.52 -40.59
N ALA A 25 7.77 30.10 -39.97
CA ALA A 25 7.99 30.40 -38.56
C ALA A 25 8.07 31.92 -38.34
N ILE A 26 7.63 32.37 -37.18
CA ILE A 26 7.96 33.72 -36.70
C ILE A 26 9.44 33.73 -36.29
N THR A 27 10.10 34.88 -36.43
CA THR A 27 11.49 35.06 -35.98
C THR A 27 11.67 34.56 -34.54
N GLY A 28 12.65 33.67 -34.34
CA GLY A 28 12.95 33.06 -33.04
C GLY A 28 12.08 31.85 -32.66
N HIS A 29 11.15 31.43 -33.50
CA HIS A 29 10.22 30.32 -33.25
C HIS A 29 10.36 29.20 -34.30
N GLN A 30 9.66 28.10 -34.08
CA GLN A 30 9.60 26.94 -34.97
C GLN A 30 8.26 26.87 -35.70
N THR A 31 8.27 26.27 -36.90
CA THR A 31 7.03 25.78 -37.51
C THR A 31 6.53 24.54 -36.76
N PRO A 32 5.25 24.15 -36.88
CA PRO A 32 4.76 22.89 -36.29
C PRO A 32 5.60 21.67 -36.72
N ALA A 33 5.95 21.57 -38.00
CA ALA A 33 6.79 20.46 -38.49
C ALA A 33 8.17 20.43 -37.83
N SER A 34 8.85 21.57 -37.73
CA SER A 34 10.16 21.67 -37.09
C SER A 34 10.11 21.39 -35.59
N ALA A 35 9.01 21.78 -34.93
CA ALA A 35 8.77 21.51 -33.50
C ALA A 35 8.32 20.07 -33.21
N GLY A 36 8.21 19.20 -34.22
CA GLY A 36 7.86 17.79 -34.05
C GLY A 36 6.36 17.50 -34.03
N ALA A 37 5.52 18.34 -34.67
CA ALA A 37 4.09 18.10 -34.74
C ALA A 37 3.76 16.75 -35.40
N VAL A 38 2.94 15.96 -34.72
CA VAL A 38 2.50 14.64 -35.15
C VAL A 38 1.22 14.78 -35.96
N ASN A 39 1.14 14.05 -37.07
CA ASN A 39 -0.05 14.06 -37.92
C ASN A 39 -1.29 13.59 -37.14
N ALA A 40 -2.41 14.28 -37.33
CA ALA A 40 -3.68 14.08 -36.63
C ALA A 40 -3.66 14.30 -35.11
N ALA A 41 -2.52 14.69 -34.52
CA ALA A 41 -2.50 15.09 -33.12
C ALA A 41 -3.20 16.44 -32.95
N VAL A 42 -3.95 16.57 -31.86
CA VAL A 42 -4.67 17.80 -31.52
C VAL A 42 -3.75 18.74 -30.78
N TYR A 43 -3.66 19.99 -31.25
CA TYR A 43 -2.88 21.06 -30.63
C TYR A 43 -3.79 22.22 -30.27
N ARG A 44 -3.46 22.90 -29.17
CA ARG A 44 -4.12 24.15 -28.81
C ARG A 44 -3.36 25.32 -29.43
N TYR A 45 -4.10 26.32 -29.87
CA TYR A 45 -3.52 27.48 -30.51
C TYR A 45 -4.05 28.79 -29.93
N PHE A 46 -3.24 29.83 -30.12
CA PHE A 46 -3.63 31.21 -29.99
C PHE A 46 -3.25 31.95 -31.27
N ALA A 47 -4.28 32.39 -32.01
CA ALA A 47 -4.16 33.16 -33.23
C ALA A 47 -4.48 34.64 -32.97
N ARG A 48 -3.69 35.56 -33.55
CA ARG A 48 -3.87 37.00 -33.37
C ARG A 48 -3.49 37.80 -34.61
N SER A 49 -4.22 38.87 -34.88
CA SER A 49 -3.83 39.90 -35.85
C SER A 49 -2.64 40.71 -35.33
N ALA A 50 -1.92 41.38 -36.22
CA ALA A 50 -0.73 42.17 -35.86
C ALA A 50 -1.06 43.36 -34.93
N ASP A 51 -2.26 43.93 -35.07
CA ASP A 51 -2.78 45.03 -34.25
C ASP A 51 -3.49 44.56 -32.95
N LEU A 52 -3.56 43.24 -32.73
CA LEU A 52 -4.21 42.60 -31.58
C LEU A 52 -5.73 42.86 -31.46
N SER A 53 -6.36 43.45 -32.48
CA SER A 53 -7.81 43.72 -32.48
C SER A 53 -8.64 42.46 -32.71
N GLN A 54 -8.05 41.46 -33.38
CA GLN A 54 -8.66 40.17 -33.66
C GLN A 54 -7.83 39.06 -33.03
N TRP A 55 -8.47 38.19 -32.25
CA TRP A 55 -7.80 37.06 -31.63
C TRP A 55 -8.74 35.88 -31.45
N GLU A 56 -8.16 34.68 -31.46
CA GLU A 56 -8.86 33.41 -31.34
C GLU A 56 -7.99 32.40 -30.58
N VAL A 57 -8.60 31.67 -29.65
CA VAL A 57 -8.02 30.53 -28.96
C VAL A 57 -8.87 29.31 -29.28
N GLY A 58 -8.23 28.23 -29.70
CA GLY A 58 -8.93 27.00 -30.05
C GLY A 58 -8.02 25.78 -30.00
N TYR A 59 -8.54 24.66 -30.46
CA TYR A 59 -7.76 23.44 -30.63
C TYR A 59 -8.26 22.63 -31.81
N ASP A 60 -7.35 22.02 -32.55
CA ASP A 60 -7.71 21.09 -33.61
C ASP A 60 -6.52 20.22 -34.02
N ALA A 61 -6.78 19.26 -34.91
CA ALA A 61 -5.78 18.38 -35.47
C ALA A 61 -4.82 19.11 -36.43
N TYR A 62 -3.53 18.79 -36.33
CA TYR A 62 -2.53 19.17 -37.33
C TYR A 62 -2.43 18.11 -38.44
N THR A 63 -2.54 18.53 -39.70
CA THR A 63 -2.37 17.67 -40.89
C THR A 63 -1.03 17.95 -41.53
N SER A 64 -0.10 17.01 -41.42
CA SER A 64 1.28 17.15 -41.90
C SER A 64 1.38 17.29 -43.43
N ALA A 65 0.54 16.57 -44.19
CA ALA A 65 0.57 16.58 -45.64
C ALA A 65 0.23 17.94 -46.26
N SER A 66 -0.68 18.68 -45.62
CA SER A 66 -1.09 20.02 -46.04
C SER A 66 -0.54 21.14 -45.15
N VAL A 67 0.34 20.80 -44.20
CA VAL A 67 0.86 21.70 -43.15
C VAL A 67 -0.21 22.59 -42.54
N THR A 68 -1.38 22.02 -42.22
CA THR A 68 -2.58 22.75 -41.80
C THR A 68 -2.96 22.43 -40.37
N LEU A 69 -3.25 23.44 -39.56
CA LEU A 69 -3.95 23.31 -38.28
C LEU A 69 -5.42 23.68 -38.47
N GLY A 70 -6.32 22.74 -38.16
CA GLY A 70 -7.76 22.98 -38.22
C GLY A 70 -8.23 24.07 -37.27
N ARG A 71 -9.45 24.56 -37.47
CA ARG A 71 -10.09 25.60 -36.64
C ARG A 71 -11.53 25.25 -36.21
N THR A 72 -11.84 23.96 -36.08
CA THR A 72 -13.19 23.49 -35.79
C THR A 72 -13.63 23.83 -34.38
N ASN A 73 -12.73 23.76 -33.39
CA ASN A 73 -13.06 24.00 -31.99
C ASN A 73 -12.49 25.34 -31.51
N VAL A 74 -13.29 26.40 -31.62
CA VAL A 74 -12.95 27.74 -31.11
C VAL A 74 -13.49 27.93 -29.70
N LEU A 75 -12.59 28.02 -28.74
CA LEU A 75 -12.91 28.18 -27.31
C LEU A 75 -13.19 29.63 -26.95
N PHE A 76 -12.32 30.54 -27.36
CA PHE A 76 -12.42 31.96 -27.02
C PHE A 76 -12.07 32.80 -28.23
N ASN A 77 -12.74 33.92 -28.42
CA ASN A 77 -12.36 34.87 -29.46
C ASN A 77 -12.77 36.30 -29.12
N SER A 78 -12.22 37.24 -29.89
CA SER A 78 -12.50 38.67 -29.77
C SER A 78 -13.93 39.07 -30.14
N ALA A 79 -14.71 38.17 -30.73
CA ALA A 79 -16.10 38.40 -31.13
C ALA A 79 -17.14 37.93 -30.10
N GLY A 80 -16.72 37.33 -28.98
CA GLY A 80 -17.66 36.83 -27.96
C GLY A 80 -18.30 35.47 -28.29
N THR A 81 -17.91 34.83 -29.40
CA THR A 81 -18.66 33.71 -30.01
C THR A 81 -18.05 32.33 -29.76
N GLY A 82 -17.04 32.24 -28.89
CA GLY A 82 -16.42 30.97 -28.49
C GLY A 82 -17.33 30.08 -27.63
N THR A 83 -16.88 28.85 -27.38
CA THR A 83 -17.59 27.86 -26.53
C THR A 83 -17.07 27.77 -25.08
N GLY A 84 -15.97 28.44 -24.76
CA GLY A 84 -15.34 28.41 -23.44
C GLY A 84 -16.09 29.23 -22.39
N SER A 85 -15.71 29.05 -21.12
CA SER A 85 -16.33 29.77 -20.00
C SER A 85 -16.22 31.29 -20.16
N GLY A 86 -17.35 32.00 -20.05
CA GLY A 86 -17.43 33.45 -20.28
C GLY A 86 -17.65 33.88 -21.73
N GLN A 87 -17.84 32.93 -22.66
CA GLN A 87 -18.30 33.16 -24.04
C GLN A 87 -19.75 32.69 -24.19
N THR A 88 -20.46 33.14 -25.23
CA THR A 88 -21.89 32.83 -25.42
C THR A 88 -22.24 32.31 -26.82
N GLY A 89 -21.25 31.90 -27.63
CA GLY A 89 -21.47 31.46 -29.00
C GLY A 89 -21.26 29.97 -29.24
N ALA A 90 -21.38 29.58 -30.51
CA ALA A 90 -21.24 28.20 -30.97
C ALA A 90 -19.80 27.82 -31.42
N GLY A 91 -18.80 28.65 -31.11
CA GLY A 91 -17.41 28.46 -31.55
C GLY A 91 -17.16 28.96 -32.97
N SER A 92 -17.71 30.11 -33.34
CA SER A 92 -17.51 30.67 -34.69
C SER A 92 -16.06 31.14 -34.90
N LYS A 93 -15.50 30.85 -36.09
CA LYS A 93 -14.17 31.29 -36.49
C LYS A 93 -14.12 32.81 -36.68
N VAL A 94 -13.08 33.45 -36.18
CA VAL A 94 -12.76 34.85 -36.47
C VAL A 94 -12.40 34.99 -37.94
N ASN A 95 -13.05 35.95 -38.61
CA ASN A 95 -12.70 36.38 -39.96
C ASN A 95 -11.54 37.38 -39.88
N PHE A 96 -10.31 36.88 -39.89
CA PHE A 96 -9.12 37.73 -39.79
C PHE A 96 -8.99 38.64 -41.02
N SER A 97 -8.79 39.94 -40.82
CA SER A 97 -8.62 40.94 -41.89
C SER A 97 -7.18 41.00 -42.41
N THR A 98 -6.22 40.58 -41.59
CA THR A 98 -4.79 40.46 -41.90
C THR A 98 -4.32 39.05 -41.60
N VAL A 99 -3.15 38.66 -42.13
CA VAL A 99 -2.61 37.31 -41.90
C VAL A 99 -2.31 37.16 -40.40
N PRO A 100 -2.94 36.21 -39.70
CA PRO A 100 -2.72 36.04 -38.27
C PRO A 100 -1.40 35.33 -37.99
N LYS A 101 -0.84 35.64 -36.82
CA LYS A 101 0.22 34.88 -36.16
C LYS A 101 -0.44 33.82 -35.30
N VAL A 102 0.04 32.58 -35.35
CA VAL A 102 -0.55 31.42 -34.69
C VAL A 102 0.51 30.72 -33.84
N ALA A 103 0.36 30.86 -32.52
CA ALA A 103 1.21 30.18 -31.55
C ALA A 103 0.53 28.89 -31.07
N ILE A 104 1.29 27.81 -30.89
CA ILE A 104 0.83 26.62 -30.17
C ILE A 104 1.13 26.83 -28.69
N VAL A 105 0.09 26.91 -27.87
CA VAL A 105 0.21 27.32 -26.47
C VAL A 105 -0.56 26.38 -25.56
N PRO A 106 -0.03 26.02 -24.38
CA PRO A 106 -0.84 25.39 -23.36
C PRO A 106 -1.87 26.37 -22.82
N LEU A 107 -3.09 25.90 -22.55
CA LEU A 107 -4.06 26.63 -21.76
C LEU A 107 -3.95 26.27 -20.27
N ALA A 108 -4.58 27.06 -19.40
CA ALA A 108 -4.61 26.76 -17.97
C ALA A 108 -5.15 25.34 -17.70
N GLU A 109 -6.14 24.90 -18.46
CA GLU A 109 -6.70 23.53 -18.38
C GLU A 109 -5.77 22.43 -18.91
N ASP A 110 -4.72 22.77 -19.67
CA ASP A 110 -3.67 21.83 -20.04
C ASP A 110 -2.57 21.74 -18.98
N MET A 111 -2.49 22.75 -18.11
CA MET A 111 -1.57 22.75 -16.99
C MET A 111 -2.19 21.96 -15.85
N ILE A 112 -1.45 20.97 -15.39
CA ILE A 112 -1.87 20.16 -14.27
C ILE A 112 -1.71 20.98 -13.00
N PHE A 113 -2.82 21.43 -12.43
CA PHE A 113 -2.86 21.91 -11.05
C PHE A 113 -3.08 20.71 -10.12
N PRO A 114 -2.40 20.61 -8.96
CA PRO A 114 -2.85 19.69 -7.93
C PRO A 114 -4.33 19.97 -7.67
N PRO A 115 -5.17 18.95 -7.49
CA PRO A 115 -6.59 19.18 -7.28
C PRO A 115 -6.75 20.17 -6.13
N ALA A 116 -7.53 21.23 -6.34
CA ALA A 116 -8.03 22.07 -5.25
C ALA A 116 -9.06 21.25 -4.44
N SER A 117 -8.61 20.14 -3.86
CA SER A 117 -9.40 19.27 -3.01
C SER A 117 -9.30 19.79 -1.60
N THR A 118 -10.40 19.74 -0.84
CA THR A 118 -10.44 20.10 0.59
C THR A 118 -9.71 19.10 1.50
N THR A 119 -8.83 18.28 0.92
CA THR A 119 -8.02 17.26 1.58
C THR A 119 -6.60 17.36 1.07
N ASP A 120 -5.97 18.50 1.35
CA ASP A 120 -4.52 18.60 1.49
C ASP A 120 -4.09 17.42 2.38
N ASN A 121 -3.32 16.46 1.85
CA ASN A 121 -2.71 15.27 2.49
C ASN A 121 -2.82 13.96 1.67
N ALA A 122 -3.56 13.93 0.56
CA ALA A 122 -3.58 12.73 -0.30
C ALA A 122 -2.29 12.64 -1.13
N ALA A 123 -1.61 11.48 -1.08
CA ALA A 123 -0.49 11.23 -1.99
C ALA A 123 -0.98 11.26 -3.45
N LEU A 124 -0.32 12.02 -4.32
CA LEU A 124 -0.60 11.98 -5.75
C LEU A 124 -0.04 10.69 -6.34
N ARG A 125 -0.87 9.95 -7.08
CA ARG A 125 -0.43 8.77 -7.84
C ARG A 125 -0.66 9.01 -9.32
N ALA A 126 0.35 8.75 -10.14
CA ALA A 126 0.19 8.72 -11.58
C ALA A 126 -0.63 7.49 -11.99
N ASP A 127 -1.47 7.63 -13.01
CA ASP A 127 -2.18 6.47 -13.57
C ASP A 127 -1.20 5.41 -14.10
N GLY A 128 -1.57 4.14 -13.97
CA GLY A 128 -0.70 3.00 -14.31
C GLY A 128 -0.64 2.66 -15.81
N THR A 129 -1.31 3.43 -16.68
CA THR A 129 -1.44 3.10 -18.12
C THR A 129 -0.77 4.13 -19.03
N GLY A 130 -0.57 5.35 -18.55
CA GLY A 130 0.05 6.43 -19.31
C GLY A 130 0.80 7.47 -18.48
N GLY A 131 0.75 7.42 -17.14
CA GLY A 131 1.49 8.30 -16.24
C GLY A 131 1.14 9.79 -16.38
N ARG A 132 0.00 10.09 -17.00
CA ARG A 132 -0.35 11.41 -17.52
C ARG A 132 -1.53 12.07 -16.81
N THR A 133 -2.23 11.33 -15.96
CA THR A 133 -3.24 11.87 -15.04
C THR A 133 -2.89 11.50 -13.59
N TYR A 134 -3.07 12.45 -12.66
CA TYR A 134 -2.94 12.18 -11.23
C TYR A 134 -4.29 11.75 -10.65
N GLN A 135 -4.26 10.80 -9.72
CA GLN A 135 -5.42 10.34 -8.95
C GLN A 135 -5.16 10.57 -7.46
N ASN A 136 -6.23 10.81 -6.67
CA ASN A 136 -6.14 10.82 -5.21
C ASN A 136 -5.76 9.42 -4.71
N SER A 137 -4.71 9.33 -3.90
CA SER A 137 -4.39 8.08 -3.21
C SER A 137 -5.33 7.83 -2.04
N ALA A 138 -5.60 6.54 -1.78
CA ALA A 138 -6.14 6.09 -0.51
C ALA A 138 -5.14 6.24 0.64
N LEU A 139 -3.88 6.58 0.38
CA LEU A 139 -2.86 6.93 1.38
C LEU A 139 -2.98 8.42 1.73
N ILE A 140 -3.36 8.69 2.97
CA ILE A 140 -3.26 10.01 3.57
C ILE A 140 -1.93 10.11 4.31
N ILE A 141 -1.23 11.21 4.08
CA ILE A 141 0.01 11.57 4.75
C ILE A 141 -0.28 12.89 5.46
N ALA A 142 -0.52 12.82 6.77
CA ALA A 142 -0.85 14.01 7.54
C ALA A 142 0.30 15.03 7.49
N ASP A 143 0.04 16.27 7.11
CA ASP A 143 1.09 17.30 6.94
C ASP A 143 1.92 17.55 8.22
N THR A 144 1.24 17.61 9.38
CA THR A 144 1.88 17.95 10.65
C THR A 144 2.60 16.76 11.30
N THR A 145 2.13 15.53 11.08
CA THR A 145 2.60 14.33 11.79
C THR A 145 3.24 13.28 10.88
N ALA A 146 3.17 13.49 9.56
CA ALA A 146 3.49 12.50 8.53
C ALA A 146 2.80 11.14 8.73
N ALA A 147 1.73 11.08 9.52
CA ALA A 147 1.05 9.83 9.83
C ALA A 147 0.51 9.21 8.56
N LEU A 148 1.04 8.03 8.23
CA LEU A 148 0.44 7.19 7.21
C LEU A 148 -0.87 6.70 7.80
N SER A 149 -1.93 7.15 7.15
CA SER A 149 -3.26 6.68 7.40
C SER A 149 -3.83 6.31 6.06
N ARG A 150 -4.82 5.44 6.09
CA ARG A 150 -5.66 5.34 4.92
C ARG A 150 -6.65 6.50 4.95
N SER A 151 -7.07 6.97 3.79
CA SER A 151 -8.24 7.83 3.68
C SER A 151 -9.45 7.08 4.24
N GLY A 152 -10.16 7.72 5.19
CA GLY A 152 -11.12 7.07 6.08
C GLY A 152 -10.49 6.57 7.39
N GLY A 153 -11.20 6.69 8.52
CA GLY A 153 -10.61 6.57 9.87
C GLY A 153 -10.08 5.19 10.31
N GLY A 154 -8.90 4.76 9.84
CA GLY A 154 -8.19 3.55 10.31
C GLY A 154 -6.66 3.60 10.18
N GLY A 155 -5.95 2.74 10.90
CA GLY A 155 -4.50 2.56 10.78
C GLY A 155 -4.10 1.95 9.42
N VAL A 156 -2.84 2.03 9.01
CA VAL A 156 -2.38 1.41 7.76
C VAL A 156 -2.41 -0.10 7.91
N PRO A 157 -3.03 -0.85 6.97
CA PRO A 157 -3.07 -2.30 7.07
C PRO A 157 -1.65 -2.80 6.96
N VAL A 158 -1.23 -3.51 7.98
CA VAL A 158 -0.03 -4.35 7.94
C VAL A 158 -0.51 -5.70 7.46
N GLU A 159 0.16 -6.24 6.45
CA GLU A 159 -0.29 -7.40 5.67
C GLU A 159 -0.60 -8.63 6.55
N GLY A 160 -1.37 -9.55 5.96
CA GLY A 160 -1.93 -10.78 6.53
C GLY A 160 -1.97 -11.84 5.43
N THR A 161 -2.67 -12.95 5.65
CA THR A 161 -3.04 -13.86 4.55
C THR A 161 -4.55 -13.90 4.36
N ASN A 162 -5.01 -14.21 3.15
CA ASN A 162 -6.42 -14.35 2.79
C ASN A 162 -6.88 -15.82 2.66
N THR A 163 -6.01 -16.80 2.88
CA THR A 163 -6.35 -18.23 2.82
C THR A 163 -6.35 -18.90 4.20
N ASN A 164 -6.69 -20.20 4.26
CA ASN A 164 -6.65 -21.02 5.49
C ASN A 164 -5.22 -21.49 5.82
N ASP A 165 -4.27 -20.59 5.59
CA ASP A 165 -2.85 -20.76 5.87
C ASP A 165 -2.42 -19.81 6.99
N ASP A 166 -1.18 -20.01 7.39
CA ASP A 166 -0.53 -19.14 8.34
C ASP A 166 -0.04 -17.90 7.59
N ALA A 167 -0.30 -16.72 8.16
CA ALA A 167 0.20 -15.50 7.56
C ALA A 167 1.73 -15.56 7.49
N ALA A 168 2.31 -14.89 6.48
CA ALA A 168 3.75 -14.74 6.41
C ALA A 168 4.31 -14.13 7.71
N SER A 169 5.60 -14.31 7.95
CA SER A 169 6.18 -13.82 9.20
C SER A 169 6.03 -12.30 9.34
N GLY A 170 5.71 -11.84 10.55
CA GLY A 170 5.46 -10.42 10.85
C GLY A 170 4.02 -9.97 10.57
N TYR A 171 3.21 -10.80 9.92
CA TYR A 171 1.87 -10.44 9.49
C TYR A 171 0.81 -10.89 10.47
N VAL A 172 -0.30 -10.16 10.45
CA VAL A 172 -1.40 -10.41 11.35
C VAL A 172 -1.93 -11.83 11.11
N GLY A 173 -1.90 -12.66 12.15
CA GLY A 173 -2.27 -14.07 12.08
C GLY A 173 -1.14 -15.06 11.81
N GLU A 174 0.13 -14.64 11.82
CA GLU A 174 1.31 -15.52 11.87
C GLU A 174 1.12 -16.54 13.01
N TYR A 175 1.28 -17.83 12.71
CA TYR A 175 1.10 -18.93 13.64
C TYR A 175 2.35 -19.80 13.66
N ILE A 176 2.79 -20.16 14.86
CA ILE A 176 3.99 -20.96 15.06
C ILE A 176 3.67 -22.06 16.06
N VAL A 177 4.03 -23.30 15.74
CA VAL A 177 3.80 -24.47 16.58
C VAL A 177 5.01 -25.39 16.59
N ALA A 178 5.32 -25.93 17.76
CA ALA A 178 6.29 -27.01 17.92
C ALA A 178 5.70 -28.11 18.80
N THR A 179 5.95 -29.36 18.42
CA THR A 179 5.41 -30.54 19.10
C THR A 179 6.54 -31.54 19.39
N LEU A 180 6.68 -31.91 20.66
CA LEU A 180 7.40 -33.12 21.07
C LEU A 180 6.38 -34.26 21.16
N GLY A 181 6.47 -35.22 20.24
CA GLY A 181 5.55 -36.36 20.19
C GLY A 181 5.81 -37.40 21.28
N TYR A 182 4.81 -38.25 21.54
CA TYR A 182 4.85 -39.30 22.57
C TYR A 182 6.07 -40.24 22.47
N ALA A 183 6.48 -40.60 21.26
CA ALA A 183 7.63 -41.48 21.04
C ALA A 183 8.96 -40.86 21.48
N SER A 184 9.04 -39.53 21.56
CA SER A 184 10.24 -38.76 21.93
C SER A 184 10.15 -38.17 23.34
N ARG A 185 9.23 -38.67 24.17
CA ARG A 185 9.01 -38.17 25.53
C ARG A 185 10.29 -38.21 26.38
N VAL A 186 10.49 -37.15 27.14
CA VAL A 186 11.68 -36.92 27.96
C VAL A 186 11.44 -37.43 29.38
N THR A 187 12.44 -38.07 29.98
CA THR A 187 12.39 -38.48 31.39
C THR A 187 12.50 -37.26 32.29
N LEU A 188 11.59 -37.14 33.26
CA LEU A 188 11.62 -36.08 34.27
C LEU A 188 12.49 -36.50 35.46
N THR A 189 13.29 -35.56 35.94
CA THR A 189 13.99 -35.68 37.22
C THR A 189 13.15 -35.04 38.31
N ASN A 190 13.07 -35.67 39.48
CA ASN A 190 12.24 -35.20 40.59
C ASN A 190 12.50 -33.71 40.90
N THR A 191 11.45 -32.91 40.97
CA THR A 191 11.51 -31.46 41.28
C THR A 191 12.41 -30.65 40.33
N THR A 192 12.73 -31.15 39.14
CA THR A 192 13.57 -30.44 38.16
C THR A 192 12.77 -30.11 36.91
N GLY A 193 12.76 -28.84 36.51
CA GLY A 193 12.11 -28.40 35.28
C GLY A 193 12.85 -28.91 34.05
N VAL A 194 12.09 -29.34 33.03
CA VAL A 194 12.64 -29.82 31.76
C VAL A 194 11.84 -29.21 30.61
N SER A 195 12.54 -28.59 29.66
CA SER A 195 11.94 -28.13 28.41
C SER A 195 11.56 -29.32 27.53
N LEU A 196 10.29 -29.37 27.14
CA LEU A 196 9.76 -30.41 26.24
C LEU A 196 9.96 -30.04 24.78
N THR A 197 9.65 -28.79 24.43
CA THR A 197 9.79 -28.24 23.08
C THR A 197 9.81 -26.72 23.15
N SER A 198 10.12 -26.05 22.04
CA SER A 198 10.15 -24.60 21.97
C SER A 198 9.74 -24.07 20.59
N ILE A 199 9.23 -22.84 20.59
CA ILE A 199 9.00 -22.03 19.39
C ILE A 199 9.77 -20.72 19.49
N SER A 200 10.19 -20.19 18.35
CA SER A 200 10.79 -18.86 18.27
C SER A 200 9.72 -17.86 17.85
N LEU A 201 9.48 -16.82 18.64
CA LEU A 201 8.47 -15.79 18.36
C LEU A 201 9.16 -14.49 17.96
N GLY A 202 8.74 -13.87 16.86
CA GLY A 202 9.24 -12.55 16.46
C GLY A 202 8.81 -11.42 17.42
N THR A 203 9.17 -10.18 17.11
CA THR A 203 8.75 -8.99 17.88
C THR A 203 7.24 -8.76 17.83
N GLY A 204 6.66 -7.93 18.68
CA GLY A 204 5.25 -7.57 18.68
C GLY A 204 4.43 -8.37 19.68
N ASP A 205 3.12 -8.21 19.58
CA ASP A 205 2.20 -8.91 20.45
C ASP A 205 1.93 -10.31 19.94
N TRP A 206 1.96 -11.27 20.87
CA TRP A 206 1.66 -12.67 20.66
C TRP A 206 0.68 -13.15 21.72
N GLU A 207 -0.15 -14.12 21.34
CA GLU A 207 -0.91 -14.95 22.25
C GLU A 207 -0.33 -16.36 22.22
N ALA A 208 0.23 -16.80 23.34
CA ALA A 208 0.91 -18.09 23.44
C ALA A 208 0.15 -19.07 24.35
N SER A 209 0.15 -20.35 23.98
CA SER A 209 -0.44 -21.44 24.75
C SER A 209 0.38 -22.72 24.62
N GLY A 210 0.21 -23.64 25.55
CA GLY A 210 0.89 -24.92 25.51
C GLY A 210 0.11 -26.01 26.22
N THR A 211 0.46 -27.26 25.93
CA THR A 211 -0.09 -28.43 26.63
C THR A 211 1.03 -29.43 26.84
N GLY A 212 1.29 -29.76 28.10
CA GLY A 212 2.20 -30.82 28.50
C GLY A 212 1.43 -32.06 28.95
N TYR A 213 1.98 -33.21 28.64
CA TYR A 213 1.47 -34.52 29.02
C TYR A 213 2.53 -35.22 29.87
N THR A 214 2.10 -35.89 30.93
CA THR A 214 2.97 -36.63 31.84
C THR A 214 2.43 -38.05 32.03
N GLU A 215 3.31 -39.05 32.06
CA GLU A 215 2.97 -40.43 32.41
C GLU A 215 4.01 -41.03 33.37
N VAL A 216 3.63 -42.10 34.07
CA VAL A 216 4.55 -42.94 34.83
C VAL A 216 4.89 -44.21 34.06
N THR A 217 6.16 -44.60 34.04
CA THR A 217 6.63 -45.90 33.55
C THR A 217 7.03 -46.78 34.75
N GLY A 218 6.50 -47.99 34.84
CA GLY A 218 7.09 -49.07 35.65
C GLY A 218 6.46 -49.45 37.01
N SER A 219 5.41 -48.77 37.50
CA SER A 219 4.53 -49.13 38.65
C SER A 219 3.72 -47.88 39.03
N PRO A 220 2.55 -47.94 39.73
CA PRO A 220 1.89 -46.74 40.23
C PRO A 220 2.84 -45.91 41.08
N ALA A 221 2.97 -44.63 40.74
CA ALA A 221 3.76 -43.68 41.51
C ALA A 221 2.87 -42.61 42.11
N ASN A 222 3.18 -42.24 43.34
CA ASN A 222 2.57 -41.07 43.97
C ASN A 222 3.23 -39.83 43.39
N ASN A 223 2.43 -39.06 42.66
CA ASN A 223 2.80 -37.75 42.18
C ASN A 223 2.34 -36.70 43.19
N ASN A 224 3.27 -35.91 43.69
CA ASN A 224 3.00 -34.80 44.59
C ASN A 224 2.49 -33.57 43.84
N TYR A 225 2.98 -33.32 42.62
CA TYR A 225 2.42 -32.29 41.74
C TYR A 225 2.96 -32.43 40.31
N ASN A 226 2.20 -31.89 39.33
CA ASN A 226 2.71 -31.59 37.99
C ASN A 226 2.56 -30.10 37.70
N ILE A 227 3.55 -29.53 37.03
CA ILE A 227 3.51 -28.15 36.56
C ILE A 227 3.85 -28.16 35.07
N VAL A 228 3.08 -27.38 34.29
CA VAL A 228 3.44 -27.01 32.92
C VAL A 228 3.46 -25.49 32.84
N SER A 229 4.53 -24.93 32.27
CA SER A 229 4.70 -23.48 32.15
C SER A 229 5.18 -23.05 30.76
N LEU A 230 4.82 -21.81 30.39
CA LEU A 230 5.35 -21.08 29.23
C LEU A 230 6.51 -20.19 29.68
N SER A 231 7.73 -20.72 29.58
CA SER A 231 8.93 -20.06 30.07
C SER A 231 9.76 -19.49 28.92
N THR A 232 10.43 -18.37 29.16
CA THR A 232 11.47 -17.84 28.26
C THR A 232 12.86 -18.38 28.62
N THR A 233 12.97 -19.19 29.68
CA THR A 233 14.24 -19.75 30.16
C THR A 233 14.22 -21.27 30.02
N ASN A 234 15.26 -21.82 29.36
CA ASN A 234 15.38 -23.25 29.13
C ASN A 234 15.49 -24.02 30.47
N ASN A 235 14.72 -25.11 30.62
CA ASN A 235 14.69 -25.99 31.78
C ASN A 235 14.30 -25.31 33.11
N THR A 236 13.73 -24.10 33.04
CA THR A 236 13.31 -23.35 34.23
C THR A 236 11.83 -23.04 34.12
N LEU A 237 11.07 -23.40 35.15
CA LEU A 237 9.66 -23.03 35.23
C LEU A 237 9.51 -21.51 35.33
N ASP A 238 8.47 -21.00 34.67
CA ASP A 238 8.01 -19.63 34.90
C ASP A 238 6.80 -19.68 35.84
N THR A 239 7.00 -19.28 37.09
CA THR A 239 5.96 -19.30 38.13
C THR A 239 5.17 -17.99 38.20
N THR A 240 5.26 -17.14 37.17
CA THR A 240 4.41 -15.95 37.07
C THR A 240 2.97 -16.38 36.82
N GLU A 241 2.02 -15.77 37.53
CA GLU A 241 0.60 -16.08 37.36
C GLU A 241 0.16 -15.94 35.89
N GLY A 242 -0.60 -16.92 35.40
CA GLY A 242 -0.99 -17.01 33.98
C GLY A 242 0.06 -17.63 33.04
N LEU A 243 1.29 -17.86 33.52
CA LEU A 243 2.36 -18.52 32.75
C LEU A 243 2.64 -19.96 33.18
N TYR A 244 1.94 -20.47 34.19
CA TYR A 244 1.95 -21.87 34.56
C TYR A 244 0.58 -22.37 35.00
N ILE A 245 0.41 -23.68 34.95
CA ILE A 245 -0.67 -24.42 35.60
C ILE A 245 -0.05 -25.35 36.64
N TYR A 246 -0.62 -25.39 37.83
CA TYR A 246 -0.22 -26.30 38.90
C TYR A 246 -1.32 -27.33 39.13
N MET A 247 -0.94 -28.61 39.10
CA MET A 247 -1.84 -29.71 39.39
C MET A 247 -1.48 -30.33 40.74
N ALA A 248 -2.48 -30.41 41.62
CA ALA A 248 -2.37 -30.94 42.98
C ALA A 248 -1.95 -32.44 43.02
N PRO A 249 -1.52 -32.96 44.19
CA PRO A 249 -1.11 -34.35 44.34
C PRO A 249 -2.16 -35.35 43.87
N MET A 250 -1.72 -36.41 43.18
CA MET A 250 -2.57 -37.54 42.78
C MET A 250 -1.74 -38.81 42.53
N THR A 251 -2.36 -39.98 42.63
CA THR A 251 -1.76 -41.22 42.14
C THR A 251 -1.99 -41.31 40.64
N ILE A 252 -0.90 -41.38 39.86
CA ILE A 252 -0.98 -41.45 38.41
C ILE A 252 -0.92 -42.91 37.98
N SER A 253 -1.97 -43.39 37.29
CA SER A 253 -2.06 -44.71 36.68
C SER A 253 -2.17 -44.68 35.15
N ALA A 254 -2.27 -43.47 34.56
CA ALA A 254 -2.41 -43.22 33.13
C ALA A 254 -1.77 -41.86 32.75
N THR A 255 -1.86 -41.46 31.50
CA THR A 255 -1.40 -40.13 31.05
C THR A 255 -2.25 -39.01 31.64
N VAL A 256 -1.61 -37.93 32.08
CA VAL A 256 -2.27 -36.70 32.53
C VAL A 256 -1.86 -35.53 31.63
N ALA A 257 -2.83 -34.70 31.24
CA ALA A 257 -2.61 -33.54 30.37
C ALA A 257 -2.84 -32.23 31.14
N ASN A 258 -1.96 -31.25 30.95
CA ASN A 258 -1.98 -29.95 31.60
C ASN A 258 -1.78 -28.84 30.55
N GLY A 259 -2.78 -27.96 30.43
CA GLY A 259 -2.75 -26.81 29.51
C GLY A 259 -2.35 -25.51 30.21
N VAL A 260 -1.58 -24.68 29.53
CA VAL A 260 -1.13 -23.36 30.00
C VAL A 260 -1.38 -22.29 28.94
N GLY A 261 -1.69 -21.07 29.39
CA GLY A 261 -2.14 -19.97 28.54
C GLY A 261 -3.65 -20.04 28.24
N PRO A 262 -4.18 -19.18 27.36
CA PRO A 262 -3.45 -18.20 26.56
C PRO A 262 -2.80 -17.11 27.41
N ALA A 263 -1.59 -16.70 27.05
CA ALA A 263 -0.86 -15.62 27.70
C ALA A 263 -0.35 -14.62 26.67
N ARG A 264 -0.57 -13.32 26.94
CA ARG A 264 0.03 -12.26 26.12
C ARG A 264 1.54 -12.26 26.32
N LYS A 265 2.27 -12.40 25.21
CA LYS A 265 3.71 -12.17 25.15
C LYS A 265 3.89 -10.92 24.29
N SER A 266 4.08 -9.78 24.94
CA SER A 266 4.46 -8.54 24.26
C SER A 266 5.98 -8.52 24.17
N LEU A 267 6.50 -8.75 22.97
CA LEU A 267 7.92 -9.03 22.78
C LEU A 267 8.57 -7.89 22.02
N SER A 268 9.68 -7.38 22.53
CA SER A 268 10.50 -6.39 21.82
C SER A 268 11.55 -7.03 20.90
N GLY A 269 11.78 -8.34 21.03
CA GLY A 269 12.81 -9.10 20.32
C GLY A 269 12.36 -10.54 20.05
N THR A 270 13.04 -11.20 19.11
CA THR A 270 12.81 -12.63 18.87
C THR A 270 13.09 -13.41 20.15
N THR A 271 12.06 -14.10 20.67
CA THR A 271 12.13 -14.79 21.96
C THR A 271 11.78 -16.25 21.79
N THR A 272 12.65 -17.13 22.28
CA THR A 272 12.32 -18.55 22.38
C THR A 272 11.39 -18.77 23.55
N LEU A 273 10.21 -19.31 23.26
CA LEU A 273 9.25 -19.73 24.26
C LEU A 273 9.33 -21.25 24.41
N TYR A 274 9.67 -21.70 25.62
CA TYR A 274 9.77 -23.09 26.01
C TYR A 274 8.49 -23.55 26.68
N LEU A 275 8.04 -24.76 26.31
CA LEU A 275 7.13 -25.53 27.15
C LEU A 275 7.96 -26.28 28.19
N VAL A 276 7.85 -25.91 29.45
CA VAL A 276 8.60 -26.56 30.53
C VAL A 276 7.64 -27.38 31.37
N SER A 277 8.02 -28.61 31.68
CA SER A 277 7.29 -29.50 32.58
C SER A 277 8.14 -29.84 33.80
N GLN A 278 7.50 -29.97 34.96
CA GLN A 278 8.11 -30.45 36.20
C GLN A 278 7.13 -31.39 36.90
N SER A 279 7.66 -32.44 37.52
CA SER A 279 6.90 -33.31 38.41
C SER A 279 7.66 -33.51 39.71
N ALA A 280 6.95 -33.60 40.83
CA ALA A 280 7.49 -34.07 42.09
C ALA A 280 6.91 -35.42 42.43
N PHE A 281 7.75 -36.42 42.68
CA PHE A 281 7.29 -37.79 42.91
C PHE A 281 8.21 -38.52 43.90
N THR A 282 7.64 -39.53 44.58
CA THR A 282 8.35 -40.32 45.59
C THR A 282 8.85 -41.67 45.06
N ALA A 283 8.31 -42.15 43.93
CA ALA A 283 8.68 -43.40 43.29
C ALA A 283 8.41 -43.35 41.78
N GLY A 284 8.84 -44.38 41.04
CA GLY A 284 8.60 -44.53 39.60
C GLY A 284 9.46 -43.65 38.70
N THR A 285 9.28 -43.79 37.38
CA THR A 285 9.95 -42.97 36.37
C THR A 285 8.91 -42.17 35.60
N PHE A 286 8.96 -40.85 35.70
CA PHE A 286 8.03 -39.97 35.00
C PHE A 286 8.59 -39.58 33.64
N LYS A 287 7.74 -39.54 32.62
CA LYS A 287 8.08 -39.05 31.29
C LYS A 287 7.07 -38.00 30.83
N ALA A 288 7.52 -37.03 30.03
CA ALA A 288 6.68 -35.96 29.54
C ALA A 288 6.92 -35.60 28.06
N TRP A 289 5.87 -35.09 27.41
CA TRP A 289 5.87 -34.61 26.03
C TRP A 289 4.79 -33.52 25.87
N GLY A 290 4.73 -32.83 24.73
CA GLY A 290 3.77 -31.73 24.61
C GLY A 290 3.91 -30.85 23.38
N GLN A 291 3.10 -29.81 23.32
CA GLN A 291 3.06 -28.84 22.24
C GLN A 291 3.05 -27.42 22.79
N VAL A 292 3.77 -26.52 22.15
CA VAL A 292 3.66 -25.07 22.35
C VAL A 292 3.30 -24.41 21.04
N ARG A 293 2.42 -23.41 21.12
CA ARG A 293 1.97 -22.65 19.97
C ARG A 293 1.80 -21.18 20.34
N ALA A 294 1.95 -20.31 19.36
CA ALA A 294 1.60 -18.91 19.50
C ALA A 294 1.09 -18.33 18.20
N ARG A 295 0.33 -17.24 18.33
CA ARG A 295 -0.17 -16.48 17.18
C ARG A 295 -0.02 -14.98 17.41
N ARG A 296 0.29 -14.21 16.37
CA ARG A 296 0.08 -12.77 16.40
C ARG A 296 -1.42 -12.48 16.49
N PRO A 297 -1.89 -11.69 17.46
CA PRO A 297 -3.29 -11.30 17.55
C PRO A 297 -3.76 -10.73 16.22
N ARG A 298 -4.93 -11.20 15.81
CA ARG A 298 -5.66 -10.64 14.67
C ARG A 298 -6.51 -9.46 15.10
#